data_AF-A0A0Q6AUX1-F1
#
_entry.id   AF-A0A0Q6AUX1-F1
#
_cell.length_a   1.000
_cell.length_b   1.000
_cell.length_c   1.000
_cell.angle_alpha   90.00
_cell.angle_beta   90.00
_cell.angle_gamma   90.00
#
_symmetry.space_group_name_H-M   'P 1'
#
loop_
_entity.id
_entity.type
_entity.pdbx_description
1 polymer ?
#
loop_
_entity_poly.entity_id
_entity_poly.type
_entity_poly.pdbx_seq_one_letter_code
_entity_poly.pdbx_strand_id
1 'polypeptide(L)'
;MKVAIVVAGLIVIAVVAFVAIQPSFLKPASLALVKKSDIFGFSPGMTFEETSKLVSQRRYLCRRGRSSPSLECEINGAKVSVDSDESDARHPIWRVNATLSNPGSQEAAVKSISDQYNAQAIKSREGWTWIVGRGFKLSYDGLALNLVDEAAEARLRKDEAKR
;
A
#
# COMPACT_ATOMS: atom_id res chain seq x y z
N MET A 1 -47.49 -21.49 -3.09
CA MET A 1 -47.05 -20.19 -3.63
C MET A 1 -46.70 -19.13 -2.57
N LYS A 2 -47.42 -18.99 -1.45
CA LYS A 2 -47.10 -17.97 -0.41
C LYS A 2 -45.75 -18.17 0.33
N VAL A 3 -45.33 -19.42 0.56
CA VAL A 3 -44.11 -19.73 1.33
C VAL A 3 -42.82 -19.31 0.61
N ALA A 4 -42.78 -19.38 -0.73
CA ALA A 4 -41.59 -19.03 -1.50
C ALA A 4 -41.26 -17.52 -1.45
N ILE A 5 -42.29 -16.66 -1.42
CA ILE A 5 -42.13 -15.20 -1.34
C ILE A 5 -41.60 -14.79 0.03
N VAL A 6 -42.04 -15.46 1.09
CA VAL A 6 -41.58 -15.20 2.48
C VAL A 6 -40.11 -15.59 2.65
N VAL A 7 -39.68 -16.71 2.06
CA VAL A 7 -38.28 -17.16 2.11
C VAL A 7 -37.37 -16.23 1.29
N ALA A 8 -37.81 -15.78 0.11
CA ALA A 8 -37.05 -14.83 -0.70
C ALA A 8 -36.90 -13.47 0.02
N GLY A 9 -37.95 -12.98 0.68
CA GLY A 9 -37.89 -11.75 1.48
C GLY A 9 -36.95 -11.84 2.68
N LEU A 10 -36.92 -12.98 3.37
CA LEU A 10 -36.03 -13.20 4.52
C LEU A 10 -34.54 -13.26 4.14
N ILE A 11 -34.21 -13.84 2.97
CA ILE A 11 -32.83 -13.90 2.50
C ILE A 11 -32.31 -12.50 2.15
N VAL A 12 -33.14 -11.65 1.53
CA VAL A 12 -32.75 -10.26 1.20
C VAL A 12 -32.49 -9.43 2.46
N ILE A 13 -33.32 -9.59 3.49
CA ILE A 13 -33.15 -8.87 4.77
C ILE A 13 -31.90 -9.34 5.50
N ALA A 14 -31.58 -10.64 5.46
CA ALA A 14 -30.37 -11.19 6.09
C ALA A 14 -29.08 -10.66 5.41
N VAL A 15 -29.07 -10.50 4.08
CA VAL A 15 -27.91 -9.95 3.36
C VAL A 15 -27.69 -8.47 3.67
N VAL A 16 -28.76 -7.68 3.80
CA VAL A 16 -28.65 -6.25 4.18
C VAL A 16 -28.15 -6.09 5.63
N ALA A 17 -28.57 -6.97 6.55
CA ALA A 17 -28.06 -6.96 7.92
C ALA A 17 -26.59 -7.40 8.01
N PHE A 18 -26.17 -8.39 7.22
CA PHE A 18 -24.77 -8.87 7.24
C PHE A 18 -23.79 -7.82 6.70
N VAL A 19 -24.20 -7.05 5.69
CA VAL A 19 -23.41 -5.94 5.13
C VAL A 19 -23.20 -4.81 6.15
N ALA A 20 -24.15 -4.58 7.06
CA ALA A 20 -24.04 -3.54 8.08
C ALA A 20 -23.07 -3.91 9.23
N ILE A 21 -22.83 -5.20 9.48
CA ILE A 21 -22.08 -5.69 10.65
C ILE A 21 -20.57 -5.79 10.36
N GLN A 22 -20.15 -5.89 9.09
CA GLN A 22 -18.73 -5.85 8.71
C GLN A 22 -18.47 -4.87 7.56
N PRO A 23 -18.34 -3.55 7.86
CA PRO A 23 -18.01 -2.53 6.85
C PRO A 23 -16.63 -2.70 6.20
N SER A 24 -15.84 -3.69 6.65
CA SER A 24 -14.51 -4.02 6.11
C SER A 24 -14.54 -4.96 4.90
N PHE A 25 -15.62 -5.70 4.66
CA PHE A 25 -15.70 -6.68 3.54
C PHE A 25 -16.00 -6.02 2.17
N LEU A 26 -16.57 -4.82 2.17
CA LEU A 26 -16.94 -4.09 0.95
C LEU A 26 -15.98 -2.96 0.59
N LYS A 27 -14.88 -2.78 1.33
CA LYS A 27 -13.80 -1.93 0.85
C LYS A 27 -12.99 -2.77 -0.12
N PRO A 28 -13.04 -2.53 -1.44
CA PRO A 28 -12.02 -3.11 -2.29
C PRO A 28 -10.69 -2.57 -1.78
N ALA A 29 -9.87 -3.44 -1.21
CA ALA A 29 -8.43 -3.24 -0.98
C ALA A 29 -7.68 -3.15 -2.33
N SER A 30 -8.35 -2.66 -3.37
CA SER A 30 -7.82 -2.55 -4.70
C SER A 30 -7.07 -1.23 -4.80
N LEU A 31 -5.86 -1.31 -5.32
CA LEU A 31 -5.10 -0.15 -5.78
C LEU A 31 -5.90 0.72 -6.78
N ALA A 32 -6.97 0.19 -7.39
CA ALA A 32 -7.83 0.90 -8.35
C ALA A 32 -8.54 2.15 -7.81
N LEU A 33 -8.67 2.30 -6.48
CA LEU A 33 -9.25 3.50 -5.86
C LEU A 33 -8.23 4.49 -5.29
N VAL A 34 -6.94 4.16 -5.30
CA VAL A 34 -5.89 5.04 -4.75
C VAL A 34 -5.54 6.08 -5.81
N LYS A 35 -5.90 7.34 -5.57
CA LYS A 35 -5.66 8.43 -6.52
C LYS A 35 -4.41 9.21 -6.13
N LYS A 36 -3.40 9.09 -7.00
CA LYS A 36 -2.21 9.93 -7.23
C LYS A 36 -1.25 10.13 -6.04
N SER A 37 0.00 9.80 -6.35
CA SER A 37 1.23 9.89 -5.56
C SER A 37 1.29 9.00 -4.32
N ASP A 38 2.12 7.96 -4.46
CA ASP A 38 2.86 7.32 -3.39
C ASP A 38 2.06 6.37 -2.50
N ILE A 39 1.72 5.19 -3.02
CA ILE A 39 1.18 3.98 -2.36
C ILE A 39 -0.05 4.16 -1.44
N PHE A 40 -0.07 5.08 -0.46
CA PHE A 40 -1.23 5.62 0.27
C PHE A 40 -0.99 7.07 0.75
N GLY A 41 -0.25 7.86 -0.05
CA GLY A 41 0.28 9.19 0.30
C GLY A 41 1.71 9.18 0.89
N PHE A 42 2.38 8.03 1.00
CA PHE A 42 3.74 7.89 1.52
C PHE A 42 4.76 7.74 0.38
N SER A 43 5.66 8.71 0.22
CA SER A 43 6.77 8.67 -0.74
C SER A 43 8.13 8.50 -0.06
N PRO A 44 9.09 7.86 -0.75
CA PRO A 44 10.49 8.08 -0.46
C PRO A 44 10.85 9.58 -0.56
N GLY A 45 11.67 10.09 0.37
CA GLY A 45 11.99 11.51 0.47
C GLY A 45 11.16 12.27 1.52
N MET A 46 10.00 11.76 1.93
CA MET A 46 9.19 12.39 3.00
C MET A 46 9.87 12.27 4.35
N THR A 47 9.94 13.36 5.09
CA THR A 47 10.47 13.39 6.46
C THR A 47 9.54 12.68 7.45
N PHE A 48 10.07 12.32 8.62
CA PHE A 48 9.26 11.79 9.71
C PHE A 48 8.11 12.73 10.12
N GLU A 49 8.33 14.04 10.12
CA GLU A 49 7.30 15.03 10.46
C GLU A 49 6.15 15.03 9.44
N GLU A 50 6.47 15.06 8.15
CA GLU A 50 5.47 14.99 7.07
C GLU A 50 4.68 13.68 7.13
N THR A 51 5.37 12.57 7.43
CA THR A 51 4.78 11.24 7.62
C THR A 51 3.81 11.24 8.80
N SER A 52 4.24 11.74 9.96
CA SER A 52 3.41 11.83 11.16
C SER A 52 2.18 12.72 10.93
N LYS A 53 2.35 13.83 10.22
CA LYS A 53 1.25 14.72 9.83
C LYS A 53 0.25 14.01 8.91
N LEU A 54 0.73 13.29 7.90
CA LEU A 54 -0.12 12.51 7.00
C LEU A 54 -0.94 11.47 7.79
N VAL A 55 -0.28 10.70 8.64
CA VAL A 55 -0.91 9.67 9.48
C VAL A 55 -2.01 10.27 10.35
N SER A 56 -1.74 11.42 10.99
CA SER A 56 -2.72 12.13 11.81
C SER A 56 -3.89 12.67 10.98
N GLN A 57 -3.61 13.32 9.85
CA GLN A 57 -4.63 13.91 8.97
C GLN A 57 -5.56 12.84 8.35
N ARG A 58 -4.98 11.72 7.92
CA ARG A 58 -5.72 10.61 7.30
C ARG A 58 -6.29 9.62 8.33
N ARG A 59 -5.94 9.78 9.61
CA ARG A 59 -6.33 8.90 10.72
C ARG A 59 -5.96 7.44 10.46
N TYR A 60 -4.77 7.21 9.93
CA TYR A 60 -4.28 5.86 9.70
C TYR A 60 -3.96 5.17 11.02
N LEU A 61 -4.30 3.89 11.10
CA LEU A 61 -3.96 3.05 12.24
C LEU A 61 -2.53 2.56 12.05
N CYS A 62 -1.59 3.31 12.60
CA CYS A 62 -0.17 3.00 12.51
C CYS A 62 0.44 2.66 13.87
N ARG A 63 1.42 1.76 13.85
CA ARG A 63 2.24 1.35 15.00
C ARG A 63 3.71 1.47 14.61
N ARG A 64 4.53 1.90 15.56
CA ARG A 64 5.98 1.91 15.35
C ARG A 64 6.50 0.46 15.43
N GLY A 65 7.33 0.08 14.45
CA GLY A 65 7.99 -1.22 14.40
C GLY A 65 8.96 -1.41 15.56
N ARG A 66 9.28 -2.67 15.86
CA ARG A 66 10.09 -3.02 17.06
C ARG A 66 11.60 -2.91 16.86
N SER A 67 12.11 -2.87 15.62
CA SER A 67 13.54 -3.15 15.34
C SER A 67 14.18 -2.23 14.28
N SER A 68 13.57 -1.09 14.00
CA SER A 68 14.04 -0.06 13.05
C SER A 68 13.11 1.16 13.19
N PRO A 69 13.41 2.32 12.60
CA PRO A 69 12.49 3.46 12.57
C PRO A 69 11.46 3.19 11.47
N SER A 70 10.81 2.03 11.57
CA SER A 70 9.77 1.57 10.68
C SER A 70 8.41 1.91 11.26
N LEU A 71 7.49 2.31 10.40
CA LEU A 71 6.11 2.57 10.74
C LEU A 71 5.23 1.57 9.98
N GLU A 72 4.49 0.75 10.71
CA GLU A 72 3.54 -0.19 10.14
C GLU A 72 2.12 0.39 10.24
N CYS A 73 1.43 0.51 9.12
CA CYS A 73 0.07 1.02 9.02
C CYS A 73 -0.87 -0.03 8.40
N GLU A 74 -2.11 -0.07 8.88
CA GLU A 74 -3.18 -0.83 8.25
C GLU A 74 -4.11 0.14 7.51
N ILE A 75 -4.12 0.08 6.17
CA ILE A 75 -4.82 1.04 5.32
C ILE A 75 -5.69 0.29 4.32
N ASN A 76 -7.01 0.42 4.44
CA ASN A 76 -7.98 -0.22 3.54
C ASN A 76 -7.72 -1.73 3.33
N GLY A 77 -7.31 -2.44 4.39
CA GLY A 77 -7.00 -3.87 4.33
C GLY A 77 -5.63 -4.21 3.74
N ALA A 78 -4.81 -3.22 3.38
CA ALA A 78 -3.40 -3.42 3.04
C ALA A 78 -2.52 -3.21 4.28
N LYS A 79 -1.47 -4.03 4.42
CA LYS A 79 -0.42 -3.82 5.39
C LYS A 79 0.68 -2.97 4.74
N VAL A 80 0.90 -1.78 5.26
CA VAL A 80 1.88 -0.82 4.73
C VAL A 80 3.01 -0.69 5.73
N SER A 81 4.25 -0.95 5.32
CA SER A 81 5.44 -0.63 6.10
C SER A 81 6.20 0.52 5.45
N VAL A 82 6.63 1.46 6.28
CA VAL A 82 7.37 2.64 5.89
C VAL A 82 8.68 2.61 6.64
N ASP A 83 9.79 2.46 5.92
CA ASP A 83 11.11 2.38 6.50
C ASP A 83 11.83 3.73 6.33
N SER A 84 12.33 4.25 7.45
CA SER A 84 13.21 5.42 7.48
C SER A 84 14.64 5.02 7.82
N ASP A 85 15.58 5.91 7.54
CA ASP A 85 16.98 5.73 7.92
C ASP A 85 17.13 6.13 9.42
N GLU A 86 18.12 5.62 10.17
CA GLU A 86 18.44 6.09 11.54
C GLU A 86 19.68 6.99 11.57
N SER A 87 20.41 7.13 10.46
CA SER A 87 21.71 7.80 10.39
C SER A 87 21.70 9.33 10.22
N ASP A 88 20.66 9.95 9.65
CA ASP A 88 20.49 11.40 9.48
C ASP A 88 19.19 11.98 10.08
N ALA A 89 19.21 12.66 11.24
CA ALA A 89 18.03 13.21 11.97
C ALA A 89 16.96 14.00 11.16
N ARG A 90 17.20 14.28 9.87
CA ARG A 90 16.22 14.72 8.86
C ARG A 90 15.49 13.57 8.12
N HIS A 91 15.63 12.33 8.56
CA HIS A 91 15.48 11.09 7.79
C HIS A 91 14.29 11.08 6.82
N PRO A 92 14.54 11.10 5.50
CA PRO A 92 13.52 10.77 4.54
C PRO A 92 13.20 9.27 4.63
N ILE A 93 11.92 8.93 4.50
CA ILE A 93 11.50 7.59 4.12
C ILE A 93 12.33 7.17 2.90
N TRP A 94 12.87 5.97 2.90
CA TRP A 94 13.63 5.45 1.75
C TRP A 94 12.94 4.25 1.10
N ARG A 95 12.05 3.58 1.83
CA ARG A 95 11.26 2.46 1.33
C ARG A 95 9.84 2.50 1.89
N VAL A 96 8.88 2.22 1.01
CA VAL A 96 7.48 1.97 1.36
C VAL A 96 7.08 0.64 0.73
N ASN A 97 6.61 -0.30 1.54
CA ASN A 97 6.06 -1.57 1.08
C ASN A 97 4.58 -1.62 1.45
N ALA A 98 3.73 -1.95 0.50
CA ALA A 98 2.33 -2.27 0.73
C ALA A 98 2.03 -3.69 0.28
N THR A 99 1.73 -4.56 1.24
CA THR A 99 1.19 -5.89 0.99
C THR A 99 -0.32 -5.83 0.91
N LEU A 100 -0.88 -6.26 -0.23
CA LEU A 100 -2.30 -6.25 -0.48
C LEU A 100 -2.92 -7.57 0.01
N SER A 101 -3.99 -7.49 0.81
CA SER A 101 -4.73 -8.68 1.25
C SER A 101 -5.54 -9.33 0.12
N ASN A 102 -5.97 -8.55 -0.87
CA ASN A 102 -6.65 -9.03 -2.06
C ASN A 102 -6.23 -8.20 -3.28
N PRO A 103 -5.17 -8.60 -4.00
CA PRO A 103 -4.65 -7.84 -5.13
C PRO A 103 -5.57 -7.83 -6.36
N GLY A 104 -6.56 -8.72 -6.44
CA GLY A 104 -7.38 -8.90 -7.63
C GLY A 104 -6.60 -9.43 -8.83
N SER A 105 -7.08 -9.18 -10.06
CA SER A 105 -6.37 -9.54 -11.28
C SER A 105 -5.07 -8.73 -11.41
N GLN A 106 -3.95 -9.43 -11.62
CA GLN A 106 -2.64 -8.80 -11.79
C GLN A 106 -2.62 -7.82 -12.97
N GLU A 107 -3.30 -8.12 -14.06
CA GLU A 107 -3.38 -7.24 -15.24
C GLU A 107 -4.11 -5.93 -14.92
N ALA A 108 -5.21 -6.02 -14.16
CA ALA A 108 -5.95 -4.85 -13.70
C ALA A 108 -5.12 -4.00 -12.71
N ALA A 109 -4.38 -4.66 -11.81
CA ALA A 109 -3.47 -3.99 -10.89
C ALA A 109 -2.34 -3.27 -11.63
N VAL A 110 -1.65 -3.94 -12.56
CA VAL A 110 -0.56 -3.39 -13.37
C VAL A 110 -1.04 -2.19 -14.20
N LYS A 111 -2.20 -2.30 -14.84
CA LYS A 111 -2.80 -1.18 -15.58
C LYS A 111 -3.10 -0.02 -14.65
N SER A 112 -3.77 -0.29 -13.53
CA SER A 112 -4.11 0.76 -12.55
C SER A 112 -2.86 1.47 -12.00
N ILE A 113 -1.80 0.73 -11.67
CA ILE A 113 -0.53 1.30 -11.20
C ILE A 113 0.10 2.16 -12.30
N SER A 114 0.14 1.66 -13.54
CA SER A 114 0.70 2.40 -14.68
C SER A 114 -0.04 3.72 -14.91
N ASP A 115 -1.38 3.70 -14.85
CA ASP A 115 -2.22 4.88 -14.99
C ASP A 115 -2.02 5.88 -13.82
N GLN A 116 -1.88 5.39 -12.58
CA GLN A 116 -1.67 6.21 -11.39
C GLN A 116 -0.35 6.98 -11.42
N TYR A 117 0.72 6.31 -11.82
CA TYR A 117 2.07 6.89 -11.87
C TYR A 117 2.41 7.50 -13.22
N ASN A 118 1.51 7.38 -14.22
CA ASN A 118 1.76 7.77 -15.61
C ASN A 118 3.10 7.20 -16.12
N ALA A 119 3.34 5.92 -15.84
CA ALA A 119 4.59 5.24 -16.11
C ALA A 119 4.31 3.87 -16.74
N GLN A 120 5.18 3.45 -17.67
CA GLN A 120 5.03 2.17 -18.34
C GLN A 120 5.61 1.03 -17.50
N ALA A 121 4.84 -0.05 -17.34
CA ALA A 121 5.29 -1.25 -16.65
C ALA A 121 6.36 -1.99 -17.47
N ILE A 122 7.47 -2.31 -16.82
CA ILE A 122 8.53 -3.17 -17.34
C ILE A 122 8.39 -4.54 -16.67
N LYS A 123 8.10 -5.57 -17.45
CA LYS A 123 8.00 -6.94 -16.96
C LYS A 123 9.39 -7.50 -16.65
N SER A 124 9.59 -7.96 -15.42
CA SER A 124 10.79 -8.62 -14.91
C SER A 124 10.48 -10.11 -14.62
N ARG A 125 11.51 -10.87 -14.24
CA ARG A 125 11.35 -12.27 -13.79
C ARG A 125 10.56 -12.38 -12.48
N GLU A 126 10.65 -11.36 -11.63
CA GLU A 126 10.05 -11.34 -10.28
C GLU A 126 8.71 -10.58 -10.24
N GLY A 127 8.23 -10.05 -11.38
CA GLY A 127 6.98 -9.28 -11.43
C GLY A 127 7.07 -8.11 -12.40
N TRP A 128 6.52 -6.96 -12.00
CA TRP A 128 6.53 -5.72 -12.77
C TRP A 128 7.29 -4.64 -12.05
N THR A 129 7.92 -3.76 -12.83
CA THR A 129 8.67 -2.63 -12.32
C THR A 129 8.30 -1.37 -13.07
N TRP A 130 8.33 -0.23 -12.40
CA TRP A 130 8.16 1.09 -12.99
C TRP A 130 9.28 2.00 -12.48
N ILE A 131 9.74 2.87 -13.36
CA ILE A 131 10.57 4.00 -12.96
C ILE A 131 9.62 5.18 -12.77
N VAL A 132 9.51 5.66 -11.54
CA VAL A 132 8.54 6.70 -11.17
C VAL A 132 9.26 7.91 -10.59
N GLY A 133 8.86 9.11 -10.99
CA GLY A 133 9.42 10.36 -10.48
C GLY A 133 10.93 10.54 -10.73
N ARG A 134 11.66 10.99 -9.71
CA ARG A 134 13.09 11.37 -9.77
C ARG A 134 14.04 10.22 -9.36
N GLY A 135 13.84 9.03 -9.93
CA GLY A 135 14.71 7.88 -9.66
C GLY A 135 14.20 6.94 -8.57
N PHE A 136 12.89 6.95 -8.31
CA PHE A 136 12.27 5.93 -7.48
C PHE A 136 11.90 4.73 -8.33
N LYS A 137 12.08 3.56 -7.74
CA LYS A 137 11.69 2.30 -8.34
C LYS A 137 10.46 1.77 -7.63
N LEU A 138 9.43 1.54 -8.41
CA LEU A 138 8.24 0.83 -7.98
C LEU A 138 8.32 -0.60 -8.50
N SER A 139 8.06 -1.59 -7.67
CA SER A 139 7.99 -2.99 -8.06
C SER A 139 6.74 -3.65 -7.51
N TYR A 140 6.15 -4.56 -8.28
CA TYR A 140 4.97 -5.32 -7.92
C TYR A 140 5.18 -6.80 -8.27
N ASP A 141 5.11 -7.68 -7.29
CA ASP A 141 5.32 -9.14 -7.47
C ASP A 141 4.01 -9.93 -7.66
N GLY A 142 2.86 -9.24 -7.62
CA GLY A 142 1.54 -9.85 -7.63
C GLY A 142 0.83 -9.80 -6.27
N LEU A 143 1.55 -9.58 -5.18
CA LEU A 143 1.02 -9.51 -3.81
C LEU A 143 1.43 -8.22 -3.08
N ALA A 144 2.68 -7.80 -3.26
CA ALA A 144 3.28 -6.64 -2.60
C ALA A 144 3.73 -5.61 -3.63
N LEU A 145 3.53 -4.34 -3.28
CA LEU A 145 3.97 -3.17 -4.01
C LEU A 145 5.07 -2.49 -3.20
N ASN A 146 6.28 -2.38 -3.75
CA ASN A 146 7.42 -1.74 -3.11
C ASN A 146 7.82 -0.49 -3.87
N LEU A 147 7.86 0.64 -3.19
CA LEU A 147 8.37 1.91 -3.71
C LEU A 147 9.65 2.26 -2.95
N VAL A 148 10.76 2.41 -3.67
CA VAL A 148 12.09 2.58 -3.08
C VAL A 148 12.86 3.70 -3.76
N ASP A 149 13.61 4.47 -2.98
CA ASP A 149 14.71 5.29 -3.48
C ASP A 149 15.95 4.39 -3.68
N GLU A 150 16.27 4.08 -4.94
CA GLU A 150 17.37 3.17 -5.27
C GLU A 150 18.73 3.70 -4.79
N ALA A 151 18.94 5.02 -4.74
CA ALA A 151 20.18 5.60 -4.28
C ALA A 151 20.33 5.48 -2.76
N ALA A 152 19.26 5.72 -2.01
CA ALA A 152 19.24 5.54 -0.57
C ALA A 152 19.39 4.06 -0.17
N GLU A 153 18.64 3.17 -0.83
CA GLU A 153 18.75 1.73 -0.58
C GLU A 153 20.16 1.20 -0.87
N ALA A 154 20.79 1.63 -1.96
CA ALA A 154 22.16 1.22 -2.29
C ALA A 154 23.20 1.73 -1.28
N ARG A 155 22.97 2.91 -0.66
CA ARG A 155 23.82 3.42 0.43
C ARG A 155 23.65 2.57 1.68
N LEU A 156 22.41 2.33 2.11
CA LEU A 156 22.11 1.53 3.30
C LEU A 156 22.65 0.10 3.20
N ARG A 157 22.48 -0.56 2.05
CA ARG A 157 23.06 -1.90 1.82
C ARG A 157 24.58 -1.91 1.91
N LYS A 158 25.26 -0.85 1.49
CA LYS A 158 26.73 -0.74 1.63
C LYS A 158 27.14 -0.54 3.08
N ASP A 159 26.37 0.21 3.85
CA ASP A 159 26.65 0.45 5.26
C ASP A 159 26.37 -0.80 6.11
N GLU A 160 25.33 -1.57 5.77
CA GLU A 160 25.08 -2.90 6.35
C GLU A 160 26.19 -3.89 6.00
N ALA A 161 26.64 -3.94 4.74
CA ALA A 161 27.70 -4.85 4.32
C ALA A 161 29.10 -4.51 4.92
N LYS A 162 29.26 -3.32 5.49
CA LYS A 162 30.48 -2.89 6.17
C LYS A 162 30.48 -3.18 7.68
N ARG A 163 29.31 -3.44 8.26
CA ARG A 163 29.16 -3.84 9.68
C ARG A 163 29.39 -5.34 9.85
#